data_AF-A0A9C9Y5V7-F1
#
_entry.id   AF-A0A9C9Y5V7-F1
#
_cell.length_a   1.000
_cell.length_b   1.000
_cell.length_c   1.000
_cell.angle_alpha   90.00
_cell.angle_beta   90.00
_cell.angle_gamma   90.00
#
_symmetry.space_group_name_H-M   'P 1'
#
loop_
_entity.id
_entity.type
_entity.pdbx_description
1 polymer ?
#
loop_
_entity_poly.entity_id
_entity_poly.type
_entity_poly.pdbx_seq_one_letter_code
_entity_poly.pdbx_strand_id
1 'polypeptide(L)'
;VGVGVIDTGLSPNQVNLSYKFDDYYSGRYIQKYGTYIDSNWYWSNNLDGPNDRCGHGTSCVSAISAPNNNSGMFVGVAYECNMVSYRGTSDVVLNDYHEKKGVANALIGLGNRNDIKIISMSIGYPWSIGRVKDAVRYAYSKGKMIFAAGGTSTSYTNWYGVIFPASMGETIAVTGVEEQTAYNECDVCHKGSEIDFTFVMERSNNHHQPVLGYESYSSNYFGGSSVATASTAGIAALVWAKYPSWSRSQVLNRMKYAAHFYPYKNSNFGYGNIDALKAVRGY
;
A
#
# COMPACT_ATOMS: atom_id res chain seq x y z
N VAL A 1 3.86 -3.37 15.16
CA VAL A 1 3.70 -2.08 14.43
C VAL A 1 2.36 -2.10 13.73
N GLY A 2 1.60 -1.01 13.74
CA GLY A 2 0.32 -0.94 13.02
C GLY A 2 0.46 -0.30 11.64
N VAL A 3 -0.17 -0.94 10.65
CA VAL A 3 -0.25 -0.51 9.25
C VAL A 3 -1.72 -0.26 8.90
N GLY A 4 -2.00 0.89 8.29
CA GLY A 4 -3.30 1.22 7.72
C GLY A 4 -3.28 1.05 6.21
N VAL A 5 -4.35 0.52 5.63
CA VAL A 5 -4.56 0.43 4.18
C VAL A 5 -5.79 1.25 3.82
N ILE A 6 -5.68 2.14 2.82
CA ILE A 6 -6.83 2.85 2.24
C ILE A 6 -6.99 2.34 0.81
N ASP A 7 -8.07 1.62 0.56
CA ASP A 7 -8.30 0.93 -0.71
C ASP A 7 -9.81 0.61 -0.89
N THR A 8 -10.14 -0.43 -1.65
CA THR A 8 -11.51 -0.90 -1.89
C THR A 8 -12.14 -1.64 -0.71
N GLY A 9 -11.43 -1.78 0.42
CA GLY A 9 -11.92 -2.44 1.63
C GLY A 9 -11.23 -3.77 1.91
N LEU A 10 -11.89 -4.63 2.69
CA LEU A 10 -11.37 -5.96 3.00
C LEU A 10 -12.47 -7.02 2.90
N SER A 11 -12.19 -8.12 2.21
CA SER A 11 -13.13 -9.23 2.04
C SER A 11 -13.61 -9.75 3.40
N PRO A 12 -14.93 -9.89 3.62
CA PRO A 12 -15.46 -10.57 4.79
C PRO A 12 -15.26 -12.10 4.71
N ASN A 13 -14.96 -12.63 3.52
CA ASN A 13 -14.91 -14.06 3.25
C ASN A 13 -13.50 -14.65 3.38
N GLN A 14 -12.46 -13.82 3.52
CA GLN A 14 -11.07 -14.28 3.71
C GLN A 14 -10.77 -14.46 5.21
N VAL A 15 -10.76 -15.71 5.68
CA VAL A 15 -10.63 -16.04 7.10
C VAL A 15 -9.30 -15.61 7.70
N ASN A 16 -8.21 -15.73 6.93
CA ASN A 16 -6.87 -15.35 7.37
C ASN A 16 -6.69 -13.83 7.48
N LEU A 17 -7.59 -13.05 6.89
CA LEU A 17 -7.65 -11.59 7.01
C LEU A 17 -8.91 -11.17 7.81
N SER A 18 -9.41 -12.06 8.65
CA SER A 18 -10.52 -11.79 9.57
C SER A 18 -10.30 -12.52 10.89
N TYR A 19 -11.10 -13.55 11.21
CA TYR A 19 -11.07 -14.17 12.54
C TYR A 19 -9.89 -15.12 12.78
N LYS A 20 -9.13 -15.49 11.73
CA LYS A 20 -7.86 -16.23 11.86
C LYS A 20 -6.63 -15.32 11.77
N PHE A 21 -6.81 -14.00 11.77
CA PHE A 21 -5.71 -13.07 11.53
C PHE A 21 -4.66 -13.11 12.65
N ASP A 22 -5.08 -13.33 13.89
CA ASP A 22 -4.24 -13.42 15.08
C ASP A 22 -3.90 -14.87 15.46
N ASP A 23 -4.26 -15.85 14.63
CA ASP A 23 -3.83 -17.24 14.82
C ASP A 23 -2.31 -17.26 14.97
N TYR A 24 -1.81 -17.84 16.06
CA TYR A 24 -0.40 -17.94 16.44
C TYR A 24 0.29 -16.64 16.92
N TYR A 25 -0.39 -15.48 16.97
CA TYR A 25 0.20 -14.19 17.33
C TYR A 25 -0.63 -13.40 18.35
N SER A 26 -0.27 -13.50 19.64
CA SER A 26 -0.98 -12.78 20.71
C SER A 26 -0.89 -11.26 20.55
N GLY A 27 -2.04 -10.57 20.71
CA GLY A 27 -2.13 -9.11 20.66
C GLY A 27 -2.14 -8.52 19.25
N ARG A 28 -2.14 -9.39 18.22
CA ARG A 28 -2.33 -8.99 16.83
C ARG A 28 -3.80 -8.67 16.55
N TYR A 29 -4.09 -7.66 15.74
CA TYR A 29 -5.48 -7.36 15.35
C TYR A 29 -5.61 -6.90 13.90
N ILE A 30 -6.81 -7.13 13.36
CA ILE A 30 -7.28 -6.53 12.12
C ILE A 30 -8.62 -5.81 12.34
N GLN A 31 -8.72 -4.57 11.89
CA GLN A 31 -9.95 -3.77 11.97
C GLN A 31 -10.36 -3.25 10.59
N LYS A 32 -11.67 -3.12 10.38
CA LYS A 32 -12.27 -2.80 9.09
C LYS A 32 -13.20 -1.59 9.24
N TYR A 33 -12.98 -0.54 8.44
CA TYR A 33 -13.77 0.69 8.44
C TYR A 33 -14.21 1.06 7.02
N GLY A 34 -15.37 1.70 6.90
CA GLY A 34 -15.92 2.18 5.64
C GLY A 34 -16.03 3.69 5.66
N THR A 35 -15.53 4.35 4.62
CA THR A 35 -15.62 5.81 4.43
C THR A 35 -16.14 6.19 3.05
N TYR A 36 -16.20 5.23 2.14
CA TYR A 36 -16.80 5.37 0.82
C TYR A 36 -18.32 5.54 0.94
N ILE A 37 -18.87 6.38 0.06
CA ILE A 37 -20.30 6.64 -0.06
C ILE A 37 -20.69 6.16 -1.46
N ASP A 38 -21.57 5.16 -1.52
CA ASP A 38 -22.04 4.55 -2.77
C ASP A 38 -23.35 5.23 -3.19
N SER A 39 -23.25 6.38 -3.87
CA SER A 39 -24.44 7.14 -4.28
C SER A 39 -24.18 8.11 -5.43
N ASN A 40 -25.12 8.18 -6.37
CA ASN A 40 -25.11 9.19 -7.44
C ASN A 40 -25.41 10.62 -6.95
N TRP A 41 -25.83 10.79 -5.70
CA TRP A 41 -26.24 12.06 -5.15
C TRP A 41 -25.15 12.68 -4.29
N TYR A 42 -24.58 13.81 -4.71
CA TYR A 42 -23.43 14.44 -4.03
C TYR A 42 -23.67 14.78 -2.55
N TRP A 43 -24.93 14.98 -2.13
CA TRP A 43 -25.32 15.25 -0.74
C TRP A 43 -25.46 14.00 0.14
N SER A 44 -25.37 12.79 -0.43
CA SER A 44 -25.44 11.56 0.34
C SER A 44 -24.29 11.48 1.35
N ASN A 45 -24.59 10.91 2.51
CA ASN A 45 -23.62 10.57 3.55
C ASN A 45 -23.73 9.09 3.96
N ASN A 46 -24.43 8.27 3.18
CA ASN A 46 -24.66 6.87 3.49
C ASN A 46 -23.44 6.04 3.12
N LEU A 47 -22.72 5.58 4.15
CA LEU A 47 -21.55 4.73 3.98
C LEU A 47 -21.96 3.32 3.53
N ASP A 48 -21.20 2.72 2.61
CA ASP A 48 -21.53 1.42 2.02
C ASP A 48 -20.91 0.21 2.77
N GLY A 49 -20.26 0.49 3.90
CA GLY A 49 -19.59 -0.46 4.77
C GLY A 49 -18.09 -0.62 4.46
N PRO A 50 -17.41 -1.54 5.15
CA PRO A 50 -15.96 -1.72 4.99
C PRO A 50 -15.57 -2.85 4.02
N ASN A 51 -16.55 -3.59 3.52
CA ASN A 51 -16.34 -4.83 2.80
C ASN A 51 -15.83 -4.55 1.39
N ASP A 52 -14.79 -5.26 1.00
CA ASP A 52 -14.28 -5.22 -0.36
C ASP A 52 -15.32 -5.74 -1.36
N ARG A 53 -15.43 -5.09 -2.51
CA ARG A 53 -16.27 -5.53 -3.63
C ARG A 53 -15.49 -5.66 -4.95
N CYS A 54 -14.20 -5.32 -4.93
CA CYS A 54 -13.29 -5.34 -6.07
C CYS A 54 -12.24 -6.45 -5.93
N GLY A 55 -11.77 -6.72 -4.71
CA GLY A 55 -10.68 -7.66 -4.41
C GLY A 55 -9.30 -7.00 -4.32
N HIS A 56 -9.16 -5.75 -4.79
CA HIS A 56 -7.91 -5.01 -4.80
C HIS A 56 -7.41 -4.70 -3.38
N GLY A 57 -8.28 -4.18 -2.51
CA GLY A 57 -7.94 -3.87 -1.12
C GLY A 57 -7.58 -5.13 -0.32
N THR A 58 -8.29 -6.24 -0.56
CA THR A 58 -7.95 -7.54 0.03
C THR A 58 -6.55 -8.01 -0.38
N SER A 59 -6.19 -7.84 -1.65
CA SER A 59 -4.87 -8.19 -2.18
C SER A 59 -3.76 -7.31 -1.58
N CYS A 60 -4.00 -6.01 -1.41
CA CYS A 60 -3.07 -5.09 -0.74
C CYS A 60 -2.83 -5.47 0.73
N VAL A 61 -3.92 -5.73 1.49
CA VAL A 61 -3.83 -6.16 2.89
C VAL A 61 -3.09 -7.50 3.01
N SER A 62 -3.33 -8.43 2.09
CA SER A 62 -2.62 -9.70 2.02
C SER A 62 -1.11 -9.51 1.82
N ALA A 63 -0.70 -8.72 0.83
CA ALA A 63 0.71 -8.46 0.53
C ALA A 63 1.49 -7.92 1.75
N ILE A 64 0.84 -7.09 2.57
CA ILE A 64 1.43 -6.56 3.81
C ILE A 64 1.40 -7.60 4.94
N SER A 65 0.27 -8.24 5.16
CA SER A 65 -0.07 -8.80 6.49
C SER A 65 -0.75 -10.16 6.48
N ALA A 66 -0.80 -10.90 5.36
CA ALA A 66 -1.30 -12.28 5.42
C ALA A 66 -0.53 -13.07 6.51
N PRO A 67 -1.22 -13.73 7.46
CA PRO A 67 -0.56 -14.43 8.55
C PRO A 67 0.32 -15.56 8.03
N ASN A 68 1.37 -15.86 8.79
CA ASN A 68 2.01 -17.15 8.66
C ASN A 68 0.99 -18.25 8.96
N ASN A 69 0.97 -19.31 8.14
CA ASN A 69 -0.09 -20.30 8.18
C ASN A 69 0.47 -21.69 7.81
N ASN A 70 -0.18 -22.73 8.33
CA ASN A 70 0.19 -24.13 8.07
C ASN A 70 -0.51 -24.70 6.83
N SER A 71 -1.14 -23.85 6.02
CA SER A 71 -1.93 -24.25 4.84
C SER A 71 -1.17 -24.05 3.53
N GLY A 72 0.11 -23.68 3.59
CA GLY A 72 0.92 -23.39 2.40
C GLY A 72 0.46 -22.16 1.62
N MET A 73 -0.38 -21.31 2.21
CA MET A 73 -0.87 -20.09 1.57
C MET A 73 0.13 -18.95 1.74
N PHE A 74 -0.03 -17.94 0.89
CA PHE A 74 0.80 -16.74 0.89
C PHE A 74 0.93 -16.11 2.28
N VAL A 75 2.14 -15.63 2.59
CA VAL A 75 2.50 -14.94 3.82
C VAL A 75 2.91 -13.51 3.49
N GLY A 76 2.32 -12.55 4.19
CA GLY A 76 2.59 -11.13 3.98
C GLY A 76 3.98 -10.72 4.44
N VAL A 77 4.51 -9.64 3.87
CA VAL A 77 5.86 -9.16 4.17
C VAL A 77 6.05 -8.89 5.67
N ALA A 78 5.06 -8.27 6.31
CA ALA A 78 5.02 -8.01 7.75
C ALA A 78 3.89 -8.81 8.40
N TYR A 79 3.96 -10.14 8.31
CA TYR A 79 2.93 -11.07 8.78
C TYR A 79 2.63 -11.03 10.29
N GLU A 80 3.37 -10.27 11.12
CA GLU A 80 3.04 -10.03 12.54
C GLU A 80 2.55 -8.60 12.81
N CYS A 81 2.39 -7.76 11.78
CA CYS A 81 1.90 -6.40 11.98
C CYS A 81 0.39 -6.38 12.33
N ASN A 82 0.00 -5.31 13.02
CA ASN A 82 -1.41 -4.98 13.21
C ASN A 82 -1.94 -4.26 11.96
N MET A 83 -3.21 -4.47 11.65
CA MET A 83 -3.80 -4.01 10.41
C MET A 83 -5.09 -3.22 10.62
N VAL A 84 -5.25 -2.12 9.90
CA VAL A 84 -6.50 -1.35 9.82
C VAL A 84 -6.81 -1.08 8.35
N SER A 85 -7.88 -1.70 7.83
CA SER A 85 -8.35 -1.45 6.47
C SER A 85 -9.47 -0.42 6.46
N TYR A 86 -9.35 0.55 5.56
CA TYR A 86 -10.38 1.52 5.22
C TYR A 86 -10.83 1.32 3.77
N ARG A 87 -12.13 1.06 3.58
CA ARG A 87 -12.78 1.21 2.28
C ARG A 87 -12.98 2.70 2.00
N GLY A 88 -12.10 3.28 1.19
CA GLY A 88 -12.12 4.69 0.80
C GLY A 88 -12.75 4.95 -0.55
N THR A 89 -12.83 3.91 -1.39
CA THR A 89 -13.18 4.00 -2.81
C THR A 89 -13.80 2.70 -3.30
N SER A 90 -14.56 2.75 -4.40
CA SER A 90 -15.11 1.55 -5.06
C SER A 90 -14.08 0.81 -5.91
N ASP A 91 -13.19 1.56 -6.55
CA ASP A 91 -12.10 1.08 -7.40
C ASP A 91 -10.78 1.81 -7.06
N VAL A 92 -9.76 1.70 -7.92
CA VAL A 92 -8.43 2.29 -7.66
C VAL A 92 -8.27 3.74 -8.16
N VAL A 93 -9.27 4.30 -8.82
CA VAL A 93 -9.23 5.61 -9.48
C VAL A 93 -10.12 6.60 -8.76
N LEU A 94 -9.60 7.77 -8.40
CA LEU A 94 -10.38 8.79 -7.69
C LEU A 94 -11.16 9.70 -8.66
N ASN A 95 -12.15 9.13 -9.35
CA ASN A 95 -12.96 9.86 -10.32
C ASN A 95 -14.08 10.64 -9.64
N ASP A 96 -14.77 10.00 -8.69
CA ASP A 96 -16.00 10.52 -8.11
C ASP A 96 -15.77 11.43 -6.89
N TYR A 97 -16.73 12.31 -6.61
CA TYR A 97 -16.70 13.20 -5.46
C TYR A 97 -16.69 12.45 -4.12
N HIS A 98 -17.44 11.34 -4.02
CA HIS A 98 -17.54 10.50 -2.83
C HIS A 98 -16.27 9.70 -2.58
N GLU A 99 -15.58 9.21 -3.62
CA GLU A 99 -14.26 8.56 -3.48
C GLU A 99 -13.23 9.53 -2.90
N LYS A 100 -13.18 10.75 -3.45
CA LYS A 100 -12.30 11.82 -2.95
C LYS A 100 -12.58 12.18 -1.48
N LYS A 101 -13.86 12.19 -1.08
CA LYS A 101 -14.27 12.42 0.31
C LYS A 101 -13.95 11.23 1.21
N GLY A 102 -14.19 10.01 0.74
CA GLY A 102 -13.93 8.77 1.47
C GLY A 102 -12.45 8.61 1.79
N VAL A 103 -11.58 8.76 0.78
CA VAL A 103 -10.12 8.71 0.95
C VAL A 103 -9.61 9.78 1.91
N ALA A 104 -10.12 11.01 1.82
CA ALA A 104 -9.75 12.07 2.76
C ALA A 104 -10.15 11.73 4.20
N ASN A 105 -11.36 11.20 4.40
CA ASN A 105 -11.83 10.77 5.72
C ASN A 105 -11.02 9.58 6.26
N ALA A 106 -10.64 8.62 5.41
CA ALA A 106 -9.78 7.50 5.79
C ALA A 106 -8.38 7.95 6.23
N LEU A 107 -7.77 8.89 5.50
CA LEU A 107 -6.50 9.52 5.87
C LEU A 107 -6.57 10.22 7.22
N ILE A 108 -7.65 10.97 7.48
CA ILE A 108 -7.88 11.62 8.77
C ILE A 108 -8.07 10.57 9.88
N GLY A 109 -8.88 9.54 9.62
CA GLY A 109 -9.13 8.43 10.55
C GLY A 109 -7.85 7.72 10.96
N LEU A 110 -7.01 7.32 9.99
CA LEU A 110 -5.71 6.71 10.25
C LEU A 110 -4.73 7.70 10.88
N GLY A 111 -4.75 8.97 10.49
CA GLY A 111 -3.94 10.04 11.09
C GLY A 111 -4.17 10.20 12.60
N ASN A 112 -5.40 9.97 13.07
CA ASN A 112 -5.79 10.07 14.48
C ASN A 112 -5.44 8.83 15.32
N ARG A 113 -5.02 7.73 14.69
CA ARG A 113 -4.72 6.48 15.38
C ARG A 113 -3.28 6.42 15.86
N ASN A 114 -3.03 6.38 17.16
CA ASN A 114 -1.67 6.31 17.72
C ASN A 114 -1.00 4.95 17.51
N ASP A 115 -1.80 3.91 17.35
CA ASP A 115 -1.41 2.53 17.08
C ASP A 115 -0.94 2.29 15.63
N ILE A 116 -1.25 3.22 14.71
CA ILE A 116 -0.85 3.16 13.30
C ILE A 116 0.36 4.06 13.05
N LYS A 117 1.39 3.51 12.41
CA LYS A 117 2.60 4.25 12.00
C LYS A 117 2.70 4.43 10.49
N ILE A 118 2.21 3.45 9.74
CA ILE A 118 2.35 3.38 8.29
C ILE A 118 0.96 3.41 7.64
N ILE A 119 0.81 4.14 6.55
CA ILE A 119 -0.38 4.14 5.69
C ILE A 119 0.07 3.70 4.30
N SER A 120 -0.61 2.71 3.72
CA SER A 120 -0.42 2.27 2.33
C SER A 120 -1.65 2.65 1.51
N MET A 121 -1.44 3.25 0.35
CA MET A 121 -2.49 3.68 -0.56
C MET A 121 -2.15 3.25 -1.99
N SER A 122 -2.96 2.36 -2.54
CA SER A 122 -2.81 1.88 -3.92
C SER A 122 -3.94 2.43 -4.79
N ILE A 123 -4.12 3.75 -4.70
CA ILE A 123 -5.19 4.53 -5.33
C ILE A 123 -4.57 5.76 -5.98
N GLY A 124 -5.16 6.28 -7.05
CA GLY A 124 -4.60 7.46 -7.68
C GLY A 124 -5.49 8.24 -8.63
N TYR A 125 -4.99 9.41 -9.02
CA TYR A 125 -5.59 10.29 -10.01
C TYR A 125 -4.51 11.10 -10.73
N PRO A 126 -4.62 11.38 -12.04
CA PRO A 126 -3.58 12.12 -12.76
C PRO A 126 -3.32 13.54 -12.23
N TRP A 127 -4.29 14.12 -11.51
CA TRP A 127 -4.25 15.51 -11.05
C TRP A 127 -4.37 15.60 -9.53
N SER A 128 -3.87 16.68 -8.94
CA SER A 128 -4.00 16.90 -7.50
C SER A 128 -5.45 17.14 -7.09
N ILE A 129 -5.89 16.49 -6.01
CA ILE A 129 -7.22 16.69 -5.42
C ILE A 129 -7.04 17.44 -4.10
N GLY A 130 -7.51 18.70 -4.00
CA GLY A 130 -7.24 19.58 -2.84
C GLY A 130 -7.59 18.96 -1.49
N ARG A 131 -8.79 18.38 -1.36
CA ARG A 131 -9.23 17.74 -0.11
C ARG A 131 -8.35 16.54 0.29
N VAL A 132 -7.94 15.72 -0.67
CA VAL A 132 -7.06 14.56 -0.39
C VAL A 132 -5.65 15.04 -0.06
N LYS A 133 -5.16 16.08 -0.73
CA LYS A 133 -3.85 16.70 -0.46
C LYS A 133 -3.76 17.21 0.98
N ASP A 134 -4.80 17.88 1.45
CA ASP A 134 -4.86 18.36 2.83
C ASP A 134 -4.92 17.20 3.84
N ALA A 135 -5.65 16.13 3.51
CA ALA A 135 -5.71 14.93 4.35
C ALA A 135 -4.38 14.16 4.41
N VAL A 136 -3.63 14.10 3.29
CA VAL A 136 -2.27 13.53 3.24
C VAL A 136 -1.34 14.33 4.16
N ARG A 137 -1.36 15.66 4.04
CA ARG A 137 -0.59 16.57 4.92
C ARG A 137 -0.97 16.44 6.38
N TYR A 138 -2.26 16.28 6.65
CA TYR A 138 -2.75 16.04 8.01
C TYR A 138 -2.15 14.75 8.57
N ALA A 139 -2.33 13.60 7.91
CA ALA A 139 -1.75 12.34 8.36
C ALA A 139 -0.22 12.40 8.48
N TYR A 140 0.46 13.05 7.53
CA TYR A 140 1.90 13.28 7.59
C TYR A 140 2.32 14.08 8.83
N SER A 141 1.60 15.15 9.18
CA SER A 141 1.87 15.97 10.37
C SER A 141 1.61 15.21 11.68
N LYS A 142 0.74 14.20 11.66
CA LYS A 142 0.52 13.24 12.76
C LYS A 142 1.58 12.13 12.82
N GLY A 143 2.68 12.27 12.06
CA GLY A 143 3.83 11.38 12.09
C GLY A 143 3.67 10.09 11.28
N LYS A 144 2.65 9.99 10.42
CA LYS A 144 2.44 8.79 9.59
C LYS A 144 3.44 8.74 8.45
N MET A 145 3.92 7.54 8.15
CA MET A 145 4.70 7.23 6.95
C MET A 145 3.75 6.73 5.88
N ILE A 146 3.62 7.49 4.79
CA ILE A 146 2.56 7.27 3.79
C ILE A 146 3.21 6.75 2.52
N PHE A 147 2.86 5.54 2.11
CA PHE A 147 3.25 4.94 0.85
C PHE A 147 2.12 5.08 -0.16
N ALA A 148 2.46 5.49 -1.38
CA ALA A 148 1.50 5.68 -2.44
C ALA A 148 2.01 5.07 -3.76
N ALA A 149 1.11 4.42 -4.48
CA ALA A 149 1.41 3.81 -5.77
C ALA A 149 1.73 4.87 -6.84
N GLY A 150 2.86 4.71 -7.52
CA GLY A 150 3.34 5.67 -8.52
C GLY A 150 2.45 5.79 -9.74
N GLY A 151 1.60 4.79 -10.00
CA GLY A 151 0.66 4.77 -11.11
C GLY A 151 0.77 3.46 -11.88
N THR A 152 -0.38 3.00 -12.37
CA THR A 152 -0.50 1.85 -13.26
C THR A 152 -1.35 2.28 -14.45
N SER A 153 -0.81 2.11 -15.64
CA SER A 153 -1.41 2.55 -16.88
C SER A 153 -2.63 1.70 -17.22
N THR A 154 -3.70 2.37 -17.65
CA THR A 154 -4.63 1.79 -18.62
C THR A 154 -4.17 2.22 -20.03
N SER A 155 -4.80 1.71 -21.09
CA SER A 155 -4.48 2.09 -22.48
C SER A 155 -4.51 3.62 -22.76
N TYR A 156 -5.06 4.43 -21.85
CA TYR A 156 -5.17 5.89 -21.98
C TYR A 156 -4.15 6.71 -21.15
N THR A 157 -3.38 6.10 -20.24
CA THR A 157 -2.52 6.84 -19.28
C THR A 157 -1.04 6.44 -19.31
N ASN A 158 -0.61 5.64 -20.29
CA ASN A 158 0.77 5.14 -20.43
C ASN A 158 1.84 6.22 -20.61
N TRP A 159 1.47 7.42 -21.04
CA TRP A 159 2.36 8.56 -21.22
C TRP A 159 2.51 9.41 -19.95
N TYR A 160 1.73 9.15 -18.90
CA TYR A 160 1.69 9.96 -17.71
C TYR A 160 2.79 9.55 -16.72
N GLY A 161 3.45 10.53 -16.09
CA GLY A 161 4.42 10.28 -15.03
C GLY A 161 3.78 9.83 -13.71
N VAL A 162 4.49 9.98 -12.60
CA VAL A 162 3.98 9.60 -11.27
C VAL A 162 2.71 10.38 -10.91
N ILE A 163 1.64 9.68 -10.55
CA ILE A 163 0.32 10.27 -10.31
C ILE A 163 0.08 10.68 -8.86
N PHE A 164 -0.96 11.50 -8.61
CA PHE A 164 -1.37 11.87 -7.26
C PHE A 164 -2.04 10.66 -6.55
N PRO A 165 -1.81 10.42 -5.25
CA PRO A 165 -1.02 11.25 -4.32
C PRO A 165 0.48 10.92 -4.27
N ALA A 166 0.99 9.92 -5.00
CA ALA A 166 2.41 9.55 -4.98
C ALA A 166 3.35 10.68 -5.42
N SER A 167 2.89 11.62 -6.26
CA SER A 167 3.65 12.81 -6.62
C SER A 167 3.82 13.84 -5.49
N MET A 168 3.21 13.64 -4.32
CA MET A 168 3.38 14.52 -3.17
C MET A 168 4.65 14.19 -2.39
N GLY A 169 5.42 15.22 -2.00
CA GLY A 169 6.63 15.05 -1.17
C GLY A 169 6.36 14.56 0.27
N GLU A 170 5.11 14.60 0.71
CA GLU A 170 4.65 13.99 1.96
C GLU A 170 4.46 12.46 1.84
N THR A 171 4.47 11.91 0.63
CA THR A 171 4.33 10.47 0.38
C THR A 171 5.65 9.85 -0.05
N ILE A 172 5.71 8.52 0.02
CA ILE A 172 6.79 7.70 -0.51
C ILE A 172 6.23 7.00 -1.73
N ALA A 173 6.70 7.41 -2.91
CA ALA A 173 6.21 6.89 -4.17
C ALA A 173 6.87 5.55 -4.50
N VAL A 174 6.06 4.54 -4.81
CA VAL A 174 6.56 3.19 -5.12
C VAL A 174 6.04 2.69 -6.45
N THR A 175 6.91 2.08 -7.25
CA THR A 175 6.52 1.44 -8.52
C THR A 175 7.01 0.00 -8.63
N GLY A 176 6.41 -0.76 -9.55
CA GLY A 176 6.76 -2.17 -9.80
C GLY A 176 7.83 -2.29 -10.89
N VAL A 177 8.71 -3.27 -10.73
CA VAL A 177 9.71 -3.65 -11.74
C VAL A 177 9.66 -5.15 -12.00
N GLU A 178 10.20 -5.55 -13.15
CA GLU A 178 10.31 -6.95 -13.55
C GLU A 178 11.50 -7.66 -12.89
N GLU A 179 11.39 -8.97 -12.72
CA GLU A 179 12.49 -9.88 -12.33
C GLU A 179 13.33 -10.20 -13.57
N GLN A 180 14.13 -9.22 -14.00
CA GLN A 180 15.02 -9.36 -15.16
C GLN A 180 16.43 -8.85 -14.87
N THR A 181 17.35 -9.15 -15.78
CA THR A 181 18.72 -8.62 -15.76
C THR A 181 18.77 -7.12 -16.07
N ALA A 182 17.81 -6.61 -16.85
CA ALA A 182 17.61 -5.19 -17.09
C ALA A 182 16.59 -4.60 -16.09
N TYR A 183 16.90 -3.44 -15.53
CA TYR A 183 16.05 -2.77 -14.54
C TYR A 183 14.90 -2.02 -15.21
N ASN A 184 13.86 -2.76 -15.60
CA ASN A 184 12.70 -2.22 -16.31
C ASN A 184 11.49 -2.06 -15.37
N GLU A 185 10.69 -1.03 -15.61
CA GLU A 185 9.34 -0.96 -15.06
C GLU A 185 8.53 -2.19 -15.47
N CYS A 186 7.53 -2.56 -14.68
CA CYS A 186 6.55 -3.53 -15.14
C CYS A 186 5.74 -3.02 -16.33
N ASP A 187 5.10 -3.93 -17.08
CA ASP A 187 4.32 -3.66 -18.30
C ASP A 187 3.41 -2.42 -18.25
N VAL A 188 2.85 -2.13 -17.07
CA VAL A 188 1.88 -1.06 -16.85
C VAL A 188 2.36 -0.01 -15.84
N CYS A 189 3.54 -0.15 -15.26
CA CYS A 189 3.98 0.67 -14.14
C CYS A 189 4.52 2.03 -14.60
N HIS A 190 4.12 3.09 -13.91
CA HIS A 190 4.68 4.42 -14.15
C HIS A 190 6.09 4.53 -13.53
N LYS A 191 6.94 5.37 -14.13
CA LYS A 191 8.28 5.69 -13.63
C LYS A 191 8.52 7.20 -13.67
N GLY A 192 9.46 7.70 -12.89
CA GLY A 192 9.78 9.13 -12.87
C GLY A 192 10.53 9.57 -11.63
N SER A 193 10.86 10.86 -11.60
CA SER A 193 11.76 11.45 -10.60
C SER A 193 11.19 11.47 -9.19
N GLU A 194 9.87 11.37 -9.08
CA GLU A 194 9.11 11.31 -7.85
C GLU A 194 9.19 9.93 -7.20
N ILE A 195 9.44 8.85 -7.95
CA ILE A 195 9.60 7.49 -7.39
C ILE A 195 10.71 7.48 -6.34
N ASP A 196 10.43 6.91 -5.18
CA ASP A 196 11.41 6.70 -4.10
C ASP A 196 11.97 5.29 -4.09
N PHE A 197 11.13 4.28 -4.34
CA PHE A 197 11.51 2.88 -4.31
C PHE A 197 10.82 2.08 -5.40
N THR A 198 11.39 0.92 -5.69
CA THR A 198 10.75 -0.09 -6.53
C THR A 198 10.59 -1.40 -5.77
N PHE A 199 9.76 -2.28 -6.31
CA PHE A 199 9.64 -3.66 -5.83
C PHE A 199 9.56 -4.61 -7.02
N VAL A 200 10.32 -5.70 -6.99
CA VAL A 200 10.24 -6.75 -8.01
C VAL A 200 8.92 -7.47 -7.85
N MET A 201 8.00 -7.25 -8.78
CA MET A 201 6.63 -7.74 -8.64
C MET A 201 6.16 -8.60 -9.80
N GLU A 202 6.82 -8.49 -10.95
CA GLU A 202 6.49 -9.22 -12.17
C GLU A 202 7.65 -10.14 -12.53
N ARG A 203 7.41 -11.44 -12.61
CA ARG A 203 8.40 -12.41 -13.05
C ARG A 203 8.34 -12.58 -14.57
N SER A 204 9.34 -13.26 -15.12
CA SER A 204 9.30 -13.70 -16.52
C SER A 204 7.96 -14.40 -16.86
N ASN A 205 7.41 -14.06 -18.03
CA ASN A 205 6.08 -14.46 -18.52
C ASN A 205 4.88 -13.82 -17.77
N ASN A 206 5.01 -12.57 -17.31
CA ASN A 206 3.92 -11.77 -16.72
C ASN A 206 3.27 -12.41 -15.48
N HIS A 207 4.04 -13.18 -14.70
CA HIS A 207 3.57 -13.73 -13.45
C HIS A 207 3.75 -12.71 -12.33
N HIS A 208 2.63 -12.20 -11.82
CA HIS A 208 2.64 -11.26 -10.69
C HIS A 208 2.87 -11.95 -9.34
N GLN A 209 2.90 -11.18 -8.26
CA GLN A 209 3.08 -11.72 -6.92
C GLN A 209 1.83 -12.50 -6.47
N PRO A 210 1.99 -13.70 -5.87
CA PRO A 210 0.89 -14.38 -5.23
C PRO A 210 0.42 -13.58 -4.00
N VAL A 211 -0.87 -13.62 -3.73
CA VAL A 211 -1.50 -13.12 -2.51
C VAL A 211 -2.65 -14.06 -2.12
N LEU A 212 -3.20 -13.89 -0.91
CA LEU A 212 -4.48 -14.50 -0.57
C LEU A 212 -5.59 -13.94 -1.48
N GLY A 213 -6.47 -14.82 -1.96
CA GLY A 213 -7.60 -14.41 -2.77
C GLY A 213 -8.74 -13.82 -1.95
N TYR A 214 -9.79 -13.40 -2.65
CA TYR A 214 -10.98 -12.81 -2.03
C TYR A 214 -11.72 -13.81 -1.12
N GLU A 215 -11.80 -15.07 -1.54
CA GLU A 215 -12.41 -16.16 -0.81
C GLU A 215 -11.39 -16.91 0.05
N SER A 216 -11.83 -17.50 1.16
CA SER A 216 -10.96 -18.34 1.99
C SER A 216 -10.35 -19.49 1.22
N TYR A 217 -9.10 -19.82 1.55
CA TYR A 217 -8.34 -20.90 0.91
C TYR A 217 -8.16 -20.74 -0.61
N SER A 218 -8.37 -19.53 -1.14
CA SER A 218 -8.02 -19.18 -2.51
C SER A 218 -6.74 -18.34 -2.56
N SER A 219 -6.03 -18.44 -3.68
CA SER A 219 -4.92 -17.56 -4.04
C SER A 219 -5.34 -16.63 -5.17
N ASN A 220 -4.67 -15.49 -5.24
CA ASN A 220 -4.76 -14.58 -6.38
C ASN A 220 -3.36 -14.13 -6.79
N TYR A 221 -3.22 -13.62 -8.01
CA TYR A 221 -2.01 -12.98 -8.49
C TYR A 221 -2.27 -11.48 -8.62
N PHE A 222 -1.45 -10.69 -7.93
CA PHE A 222 -1.66 -9.26 -7.79
C PHE A 222 -0.42 -8.50 -8.26
N GLY A 223 -0.63 -7.59 -9.22
CA GLY A 223 0.42 -6.88 -9.92
C GLY A 223 0.30 -5.36 -9.85
N GLY A 224 1.03 -4.69 -10.73
CA GLY A 224 1.12 -3.24 -10.82
C GLY A 224 1.86 -2.59 -9.64
N SER A 225 1.86 -1.26 -9.64
CA SER A 225 2.44 -0.46 -8.54
C SER A 225 1.72 -0.69 -7.20
N SER A 226 0.51 -1.25 -7.21
CA SER A 226 -0.27 -1.56 -6.00
C SER A 226 0.40 -2.59 -5.11
N VAL A 227 0.80 -3.74 -5.66
CA VAL A 227 1.49 -4.78 -4.85
C VAL A 227 2.87 -4.32 -4.42
N ALA A 228 3.56 -3.54 -5.27
CA ALA A 228 4.86 -2.96 -4.94
C ALA A 228 4.76 -2.03 -3.73
N THR A 229 3.75 -1.15 -3.72
CA THR A 229 3.47 -0.21 -2.62
C THR A 229 3.16 -0.95 -1.33
N ALA A 230 2.25 -1.93 -1.38
CA ALA A 230 1.84 -2.72 -0.23
C ALA A 230 3.04 -3.50 0.37
N SER A 231 3.79 -4.22 -0.46
CA SER A 231 4.97 -4.97 -0.02
C SER A 231 6.04 -4.04 0.58
N THR A 232 6.27 -2.87 -0.02
CA THR A 232 7.23 -1.88 0.49
C THR A 232 6.81 -1.29 1.84
N ALA A 233 5.51 -1.03 2.03
CA ALA A 233 4.96 -0.66 3.34
C ALA A 233 5.16 -1.76 4.39
N GLY A 234 5.07 -3.04 3.98
CA GLY A 234 5.45 -4.18 4.80
C GLY A 234 6.93 -4.17 5.21
N ILE A 235 7.86 -3.90 4.29
CA ILE A 235 9.29 -3.76 4.62
C ILE A 235 9.50 -2.64 5.66
N ALA A 236 8.84 -1.50 5.49
CA ALA A 236 8.90 -0.41 6.46
C ALA A 236 8.40 -0.86 7.85
N ALA A 237 7.34 -1.67 7.91
CA ALA A 237 6.82 -2.21 9.16
C ALA A 237 7.82 -3.17 9.83
N LEU A 238 8.55 -4.00 9.07
CA LEU A 238 9.62 -4.86 9.59
C LEU A 238 10.75 -4.02 10.21
N VAL A 239 11.22 -2.99 9.49
CA VAL A 239 12.27 -2.09 9.99
C VAL A 239 11.80 -1.39 11.27
N TRP A 240 10.59 -0.85 11.27
CA TRP A 240 10.06 -0.16 12.45
C TRP A 240 9.80 -1.10 13.64
N ALA A 241 9.46 -2.38 13.38
CA ALA A 241 9.32 -3.37 14.44
C ALA A 241 10.65 -3.67 15.12
N LYS A 242 11.75 -3.71 14.35
CA LYS A 242 13.11 -3.85 14.90
C LYS A 242 13.56 -2.62 15.69
N TYR A 243 13.16 -1.43 15.25
CA TYR A 243 13.56 -0.15 15.85
C TYR A 243 12.33 0.70 16.27
N PRO A 244 11.58 0.29 17.32
CA PRO A 244 10.28 0.89 17.64
C PRO A 244 10.34 2.36 18.08
N SER A 245 11.50 2.82 18.59
CA SER A 245 11.71 4.21 19.00
C SER A 245 12.07 5.15 17.85
N TRP A 246 12.33 4.61 16.65
CA TRP A 246 12.73 5.43 15.52
C TRP A 246 11.60 6.31 15.00
N SER A 247 11.99 7.47 14.49
CA SER A 247 11.13 8.35 13.73
C SER A 247 10.90 7.81 12.32
N ARG A 248 9.86 8.32 11.64
CA ARG A 248 9.61 8.09 10.21
C ARG A 248 10.86 8.32 9.36
N SER A 249 11.61 9.40 9.62
CA SER A 249 12.78 9.74 8.81
C SER A 249 13.94 8.77 9.02
N GLN A 250 14.14 8.26 10.24
CA GLN A 250 15.15 7.23 10.52
C GLN A 250 14.81 5.92 9.80
N VAL A 251 13.55 5.48 9.84
CA VAL A 251 13.09 4.30 9.08
C VAL A 251 13.27 4.49 7.58
N LEU A 252 12.85 5.64 7.04
CA LEU A 252 13.02 5.96 5.62
C LEU A 252 14.49 5.94 5.19
N ASN A 253 15.37 6.60 5.95
CA ASN A 253 16.80 6.63 5.65
C ASN A 253 17.43 5.24 5.70
N ARG A 254 16.96 4.38 6.62
CA ARG A 254 17.39 2.99 6.68
C ARG A 254 16.96 2.19 5.46
N MET A 255 15.72 2.36 5.00
CA MET A 255 15.25 1.73 3.76
C MET A 255 16.06 2.22 2.55
N LYS A 256 16.36 3.53 2.46
CA LYS A 256 17.23 4.10 1.41
C LYS A 256 18.61 3.46 1.42
N TYR A 257 19.26 3.36 2.58
CA TYR A 257 20.59 2.72 2.72
C TYR A 257 20.62 1.25 2.25
N ALA A 258 19.51 0.55 2.42
CA ALA A 258 19.37 -0.84 2.01
C ALA A 258 18.91 -1.03 0.56
N ALA A 259 18.68 0.05 -0.18
CA ALA A 259 18.16 -0.01 -1.53
C ALA A 259 19.26 -0.07 -2.60
N HIS A 260 18.93 -0.67 -3.74
CA HIS A 260 19.86 -1.05 -4.80
C HIS A 260 20.71 0.11 -5.35
N PHE A 261 20.13 1.28 -5.57
CA PHE A 261 20.82 2.43 -6.17
C PHE A 261 21.49 3.36 -5.15
N TYR A 262 21.35 3.10 -3.84
CA TYR A 262 22.00 3.93 -2.82
C TYR A 262 23.53 4.02 -3.03
N PRO A 263 24.15 5.21 -2.93
CA PRO A 263 23.59 6.47 -2.43
C PRO A 263 22.94 7.37 -3.50
N TYR A 264 22.91 6.96 -4.76
CA TYR A 264 22.50 7.80 -5.88
C TYR A 264 21.08 7.48 -6.35
N LYS A 265 20.19 8.46 -6.30
CA LYS A 265 18.80 8.29 -6.75
C LYS A 265 18.77 8.15 -8.30
N ASN A 266 18.19 7.07 -8.81
CA ASN A 266 17.85 6.92 -10.21
C ASN A 266 16.66 7.83 -10.58
N SER A 267 16.70 8.46 -11.75
CA SER A 267 15.68 9.43 -12.18
C SER A 267 14.31 8.82 -12.49
N ASN A 268 14.23 7.50 -12.70
CA ASN A 268 13.00 6.78 -13.00
C ASN A 268 12.55 5.88 -11.85
N PHE A 269 13.51 5.31 -11.12
CA PHE A 269 13.30 4.22 -10.16
C PHE A 269 13.70 4.55 -8.73
N GLY A 270 14.02 5.81 -8.43
CA GLY A 270 14.37 6.23 -7.09
C GLY A 270 15.63 5.52 -6.56
N TYR A 271 15.59 5.07 -5.31
CA TYR A 271 16.66 4.29 -4.71
C TYR A 271 16.61 2.79 -5.10
N GLY A 272 15.60 2.39 -5.87
CA GLY A 272 15.43 1.02 -6.36
C GLY A 272 14.87 0.06 -5.30
N ASN A 273 15.10 -1.23 -5.54
CA ASN A 273 14.58 -2.33 -4.72
C ASN A 273 15.27 -2.33 -3.36
N ILE A 274 14.48 -2.49 -2.30
CA ILE A 274 14.99 -2.55 -0.93
C ILE A 274 15.36 -3.99 -0.60
N ASP A 275 16.60 -4.21 -0.17
CA ASP A 275 16.96 -5.45 0.51
C ASP A 275 16.38 -5.41 1.93
N ALA A 276 15.28 -6.15 2.14
CA ALA A 276 14.58 -6.17 3.43
C ALA A 276 15.47 -6.72 4.57
N LEU A 277 16.34 -7.69 4.29
CA LEU A 277 17.24 -8.26 5.29
C LEU A 277 18.26 -7.22 5.74
N LYS A 278 18.90 -6.55 4.77
CA LYS A 278 19.85 -5.45 5.02
C LYS A 278 19.15 -4.29 5.72
N ALA A 279 17.92 -3.95 5.35
CA ALA A 279 17.15 -2.89 5.99
C ALA A 279 16.89 -3.18 7.48
N VAL A 280 16.54 -4.42 7.83
CA VAL A 280 16.29 -4.82 9.22
C VAL A 280 17.59 -4.97 10.01
N ARG A 281 18.59 -5.68 9.48
CA ARG A 281 19.83 -6.04 10.21
C ARG A 281 20.90 -4.95 10.18
N GLY A 282 21.09 -4.31 9.03
CA GLY A 282 22.04 -3.19 8.84
C GLY A 282 23.39 -3.51 8.27
N TYR A 283 23.59 -4.74 7.86
CA TYR A 283 24.79 -5.26 7.22
C TYR A 283 24.37 -6.34 6.23
#